data_AF-A0A528CJD4-F1
#
_entry.id   AF-A0A528CJD4-F1
#
_cell.length_a   1.000
_cell.length_b   1.000
_cell.length_c   1.000
_cell.angle_alpha   90.00
_cell.angle_beta   90.00
_cell.angle_gamma   90.00
#
_symmetry.space_group_name_H-M   'P 1'
#
loop_
_entity.id
_entity.type
_entity.pdbx_description
1 polymer ?
#
loop_
_entity_poly.entity_id
_entity_poly.type
_entity_poly.pdbx_seq_one_letter_code
_entity_poly.pdbx_strand_id
1 'polypeptide(L)'
;MNDQPQTQPAAKVLGGLTPYLQLDGAFKASEFYQKAFGAEQVFFYPPDEQGRTMHIHLHINGSTLMISDFYPEHGMSAVKPQGFTMQLYLG
;
A
#
# COMPACT_ATOMS: atom_id res chain seq x y z
N MET A 1 18.55 13.86 -22.60
CA MET A 1 17.20 13.52 -22.12
C MET A 1 17.24 13.43 -20.62
N ASN A 2 16.50 14.30 -19.91
CA ASN A 2 16.36 14.21 -18.46
C ASN A 2 15.26 13.19 -18.14
N ASP A 3 15.62 11.93 -18.01
CA ASP A 3 14.70 10.87 -17.53
C ASP A 3 14.73 10.83 -16.00
N GLN A 4 14.41 11.94 -15.35
CA GLN A 4 14.07 11.89 -13.93
C GLN A 4 12.65 11.33 -13.82
N PRO A 5 12.40 10.27 -13.02
CA PRO A 5 11.05 9.79 -12.79
C PRO A 5 10.21 10.95 -12.27
N GLN A 6 9.11 11.26 -12.94
CA GLN A 6 8.13 12.22 -12.42
C GLN A 6 7.70 11.75 -11.03
N THR A 7 8.14 12.45 -9.99
CA THR A 7 7.71 12.17 -8.63
C THR A 7 6.23 12.52 -8.55
N GLN A 8 5.36 11.51 -8.50
CA GLN A 8 3.95 11.73 -8.19
C GLN A 8 3.87 12.55 -6.89
N PRO A 9 3.00 13.56 -6.81
CA PRO A 9 2.81 14.30 -5.57
C PRO A 9 2.39 13.34 -4.46
N ALA A 10 2.89 13.55 -3.24
CA ALA A 10 2.51 12.72 -2.11
C ALA A 10 0.98 12.75 -1.93
N ALA A 11 0.37 11.57 -1.78
CA ALA A 11 -1.06 11.47 -1.57
C ALA A 11 -1.47 12.04 -0.20
N LYS A 12 -2.61 12.72 -0.15
CA LYS A 12 -3.20 13.18 1.11
C LYS A 12 -3.56 11.98 1.98
N VAL A 13 -3.16 12.00 3.24
CA VAL A 13 -3.62 11.00 4.23
C VAL A 13 -5.04 11.39 4.69
N LEU A 14 -5.94 10.41 4.69
CA LEU A 14 -7.31 10.52 5.17
C LEU A 14 -7.50 9.66 6.44
N GLY A 15 -8.39 10.09 7.33
CA GLY A 15 -8.61 9.47 8.63
C GLY A 15 -7.67 10.01 9.73
N GLY A 16 -7.59 9.31 10.86
CA GLY A 16 -6.76 9.70 12.02
C GLY A 16 -5.60 8.75 12.32
N LEU A 17 -5.87 7.43 12.30
CA LEU A 17 -4.86 6.37 12.44
C LEU A 17 -4.87 5.53 11.18
N THR A 18 -3.71 5.38 10.54
CA THR A 18 -3.58 4.69 9.26
C THR A 18 -2.83 3.37 9.44
N PRO A 19 -3.43 2.22 9.08
CA PRO A 19 -2.70 0.97 9.03
C PRO A 19 -1.70 0.97 7.87
N TYR A 20 -0.50 0.47 8.16
CA TYR A 20 0.52 0.17 7.16
C TYR A 20 0.82 -1.33 7.20
N LEU A 21 0.47 -2.04 6.13
CA LEU A 21 0.66 -3.49 6.06
C LEU A 21 1.78 -3.87 5.10
N GLN A 22 2.66 -4.76 5.55
CA GLN A 22 3.59 -5.46 4.67
C GLN A 22 2.98 -6.80 4.26
N LEU A 23 2.98 -7.08 2.95
CA LEU A 23 2.29 -8.20 2.34
C LEU A 23 3.22 -8.91 1.34
N ASP A 24 2.92 -10.15 1.02
CA ASP A 24 3.50 -10.84 -0.14
C ASP A 24 2.61 -10.56 -1.36
N GLY A 25 2.97 -9.54 -2.14
CA GLY A 25 2.21 -9.07 -3.30
C GLY A 25 1.32 -7.86 -3.01
N ALA A 26 1.91 -6.69 -2.77
CA ALA A 26 1.17 -5.46 -2.46
C ALA A 26 0.25 -5.00 -3.61
N PHE A 27 0.68 -5.10 -4.87
CA PHE A 27 -0.19 -4.75 -6.01
C PHE A 27 -1.41 -5.66 -6.12
N LYS A 28 -1.24 -6.96 -5.86
CA LYS A 28 -2.37 -7.91 -5.84
C LYS A 28 -3.37 -7.57 -4.74
N ALA A 29 -2.88 -7.17 -3.57
CA ALA A 29 -3.72 -6.67 -2.49
C ALA A 29 -4.42 -5.35 -2.86
N SER A 30 -3.71 -4.40 -3.48
CA SER A 30 -4.30 -3.16 -4.02
C SER A 30 -5.47 -3.46 -4.95
N GLU A 31 -5.29 -4.33 -5.93
CA GLU A 31 -6.37 -4.74 -6.84
C GLU A 31 -7.56 -5.37 -6.11
N PHE A 32 -7.30 -6.20 -5.11
CA PHE A 32 -8.36 -6.79 -4.30
C PHE A 32 -9.18 -5.71 -3.59
N TYR A 33 -8.52 -4.73 -2.95
CA TYR A 33 -9.22 -3.63 -2.27
C TYR A 33 -10.00 -2.73 -3.24
N GLN A 34 -9.45 -2.47 -4.43
CA GLN A 34 -10.14 -1.73 -5.49
C GLN A 34 -11.41 -2.48 -5.93
N LYS A 35 -11.30 -3.78 -6.22
CA LYS A 35 -12.42 -4.61 -6.71
C LYS A 35 -13.48 -4.88 -5.65
N ALA A 36 -13.07 -5.16 -4.41
CA ALA A 36 -13.98 -5.60 -3.35
C ALA A 36 -14.66 -4.44 -2.61
N PHE A 37 -13.96 -3.30 -2.48
CA PHE A 37 -14.39 -2.20 -1.61
C PHE A 37 -14.38 -0.83 -2.30
N GLY A 38 -14.11 -0.78 -3.60
CA GLY A 38 -14.05 0.48 -4.34
C GLY A 38 -12.92 1.39 -3.87
N ALA A 39 -11.81 0.82 -3.39
CA ALA A 39 -10.64 1.61 -3.04
C ALA A 39 -10.07 2.32 -4.29
N GLU A 40 -9.43 3.47 -4.07
CA GLU A 40 -8.71 4.22 -5.10
C GLU A 40 -7.22 4.19 -4.81
N GLN A 41 -6.41 3.74 -5.78
CA GLN A 41 -4.95 3.82 -5.69
C GLN A 41 -4.49 5.23 -6.04
N VAL A 42 -4.19 6.03 -5.01
CA VAL A 42 -3.91 7.47 -5.16
C VAL A 42 -2.42 7.79 -5.27
N PHE A 43 -1.54 6.85 -4.90
CA PHE A 43 -0.09 6.96 -5.09
C PHE A 43 0.55 5.57 -5.02
N PHE A 44 1.64 5.35 -5.76
CA PHE A 44 2.45 4.15 -5.65
C PHE A 44 3.89 4.38 -6.14
N TYR A 45 4.83 3.58 -5.63
CA TYR A 45 6.13 3.41 -6.29
C TYR A 45 6.05 2.30 -7.35
N PRO A 46 6.65 2.49 -8.54
CA PRO A 46 6.74 1.44 -9.54
C PRO A 46 7.32 0.14 -8.96
N PRO A 47 6.90 -1.03 -9.45
CA PRO A 47 7.50 -2.29 -9.04
C PRO A 47 9.02 -2.32 -9.33
N ASP A 48 9.77 -2.98 -8.45
CA ASP A 48 11.18 -3.34 -8.69
C ASP A 48 11.29 -4.49 -9.71
N GLU A 49 12.53 -4.92 -9.99
CA GLU A 49 12.80 -6.01 -10.94
C GLU A 49 12.18 -7.36 -10.53
N GLN A 50 11.83 -7.52 -9.25
CA GLN A 50 11.17 -8.71 -8.70
C GLN A 50 9.64 -8.55 -8.64
N GLY A 51 9.10 -7.41 -9.10
CA GLY A 51 7.67 -7.11 -9.09
C GLY A 51 7.14 -6.60 -7.74
N ARG A 52 8.02 -6.28 -6.78
CA ARG A 52 7.66 -5.77 -5.45
C ARG A 52 7.57 -4.25 -5.46
N THR A 53 6.79 -3.65 -4.58
CA THR A 53 6.74 -2.19 -4.41
C THR A 53 6.97 -1.75 -2.98
N MET A 54 7.69 -0.63 -2.86
CA MET A 54 7.98 0.04 -1.60
C MET A 54 6.74 0.64 -0.93
N HIS A 55 5.73 1.03 -1.72
CA HIS A 55 4.55 1.70 -1.19
C HIS A 55 3.41 1.75 -2.20
N ILE A 56 2.20 1.48 -1.73
CA ILE A 56 0.93 1.82 -2.36
C ILE A 56 0.07 2.52 -1.32
N HIS A 57 -0.50 3.65 -1.71
CA HIS A 57 -1.45 4.43 -0.92
C HIS A 57 -2.85 4.24 -1.49
N LEU A 58 -3.77 3.71 -0.68
CA LEU A 58 -5.17 3.54 -1.03
C LEU A 58 -6.05 4.49 -0.24
N HIS A 59 -7.02 5.12 -0.92
CA HIS A 59 -8.18 5.72 -0.28
C HIS A 59 -9.34 4.72 -0.33
N ILE A 60 -9.98 4.48 0.80
CA ILE A 60 -11.06 3.51 0.93
C ILE A 60 -12.04 3.99 1.99
N ASN A 61 -13.31 4.16 1.60
CA ASN A 61 -14.38 4.70 2.44
C ASN A 61 -13.97 5.92 3.32
N GLY A 62 -13.37 6.94 2.70
CA GLY A 62 -12.96 8.17 3.38
C GLY A 62 -11.75 8.01 4.33
N SER A 63 -11.09 6.86 4.35
CA SER A 63 -9.90 6.56 5.14
C SER A 63 -8.71 6.17 4.25
N THR A 64 -7.53 6.06 4.84
CA THR A 64 -6.32 5.58 4.16
C THR A 64 -5.95 4.16 4.60
N LEU A 65 -5.51 3.35 3.63
CA LEU A 65 -4.77 2.10 3.83
C LEU A 65 -3.45 2.20 3.07
N MET A 66 -2.33 1.95 3.75
CA MET A 66 -1.01 1.89 3.12
C MET A 66 -0.51 0.45 3.11
N ILE A 67 0.06 0.02 1.99
CA ILE A 67 0.60 -1.33 1.84
C ILE A 67 1.95 -1.31 1.12
N SER A 68 2.82 -2.27 1.42
CA SER A 68 4.06 -2.52 0.69
C SER A 68 4.39 -4.00 0.65
N ASP A 69 5.34 -4.36 -0.20
CA ASP A 69 5.95 -5.68 -0.17
C ASP A 69 7.02 -5.78 0.94
N PHE A 70 7.48 -7.01 1.20
CA PHE A 70 8.62 -7.27 2.07
C PHE A 70 9.95 -6.98 1.37
N TYR A 71 10.90 -6.43 2.11
CA TYR A 71 12.28 -6.21 1.66
C TYR A 71 13.27 -6.76 2.70
N PRO A 72 13.46 -8.10 2.77
CA PRO A 72 14.37 -8.74 3.72
C PRO A 72 15.80 -8.20 3.66
N GLU A 73 16.27 -7.82 2.48
CA GLU A 73 17.59 -7.22 2.24
C GLU A 73 17.79 -5.87 2.94
N HIS A 74 16.70 -5.21 3.31
CA HIS A 74 16.66 -3.96 4.07
C HIS A 74 16.23 -4.18 5.52
N GLY A 75 16.27 -5.41 6.01
CA GLY A 75 15.83 -5.76 7.37
C GLY A 75 14.31 -5.76 7.56
N MET A 76 13.53 -5.70 6.47
CA MET A 76 12.05 -5.72 6.47
C MET A 76 11.54 -7.10 6.05
N SER A 77 12.05 -8.14 6.72
CA SER A 77 11.66 -9.53 6.48
C SER A 77 10.23 -9.79 6.95
N ALA A 78 9.53 -10.70 6.26
CA ALA A 78 8.25 -11.19 6.71
C ALA A 78 8.35 -11.80 8.12
N VAL A 79 7.44 -11.37 9.00
CA VAL A 79 7.28 -11.94 10.34
C VAL A 79 5.92 -12.61 10.43
N LYS A 80 5.85 -13.73 11.14
CA LYS A 80 4.57 -14.39 11.40
C LYS A 80 3.67 -13.42 12.19
N PRO A 81 2.48 -13.06 11.69
CA PRO A 81 1.53 -12.24 12.42
C PRO A 81 1.28 -12.78 13.83
N GLN A 82 1.48 -11.95 14.85
CA GLN A 82 1.12 -12.29 16.24
C GLN A 82 -0.35 -11.98 16.58
N GLY A 83 -1.07 -11.38 15.64
CA GLY A 83 -2.47 -10.97 15.77
C GLY A 83 -2.61 -9.46 15.58
N PHE A 84 -3.32 -9.05 14.55
CA PHE A 84 -3.74 -7.67 14.33
C PHE A 84 -5.18 -7.66 13.84
N THR A 85 -5.95 -6.67 14.29
CA THR A 85 -7.33 -6.47 13.84
C THR A 85 -7.41 -5.09 13.21
N MET A 86 -7.92 -5.06 11.97
CA MET A 86 -8.29 -3.84 11.28
C MET A 86 -9.79 -3.86 11.04
N GLN A 87 -10.45 -2.74 11.30
CA GLN A 87 -11.86 -2.57 11.04
C GLN A 87 -12.03 -1.59 9.89
N LEU A 88 -12.70 -2.06 8.84
CA LEU A 88 -13.22 -1.21 7.79
C LEU A 88 -14.71 -1.05 8.04
N TYR A 89 -15.11 0.14 8.46
CA TYR A 89 -16.52 0.50 8.51
C TYR A 89 -16.96 0.77 7.07
N LEU A 90 -18.07 0.18 6.63
CA LEU A 90 -18.73 0.50 5.36
C LEU A 90 -20.00 1.28 5.72
N GLY A 91 -20.27 2.36 4.98
CA GLY A 91 -21.49 3.18 5.15
C GLY A 91 -22.75 2.48 4.66
#